data_AF-A0A1G2XG41-F1
#
_entry.id   AF-A0A1G2XG41-F1
#
_cell.length_a   1.000
_cell.length_b   1.000
_cell.length_c   1.000
_cell.angle_alpha   90.00
_cell.angle_beta   90.00
_cell.angle_gamma   90.00
#
_symmetry.space_group_name_H-M   'P 1'
#
loop_
_entity.id
_entity.type
_entity.pdbx_description
1 polymer ?
#
loop_
_entity_poly.entity_id
_entity_poly.type
_entity_poly.pdbx_seq_one_letter_code
_entity_poly.pdbx_strand_id
1 'polypeptide(L)'
;MQAKKLIIIAAVFILGGVVGLFGSSYLYYKHVFSQLTMQDAETLHWRLVLASKMRLGESDNAVSFLEEGIDSELLGLKNSKFPKNDFCYYALMEAKTYRNLYPSNSRMSSQVTDALVDIQKLETFRCEGALSRLVKQNQTKK
;
A
#
# COMPACT_ATOMS: atom_id res chain seq x y z
N MET A 1 41.42 5.01 -41.06
CA MET A 1 40.45 3.89 -40.96
C MET A 1 40.30 3.33 -39.54
N GLN A 2 41.37 3.33 -38.71
CA GLN A 2 41.35 2.74 -37.36
C GLN A 2 40.51 3.53 -36.33
N ALA A 3 40.52 4.87 -36.37
CA ALA A 3 39.74 5.70 -35.43
C ALA A 3 38.21 5.45 -35.52
N LYS A 4 37.68 5.19 -36.72
CA LYS A 4 36.26 4.89 -36.92
C LYS A 4 35.83 3.57 -36.25
N LYS A 5 36.72 2.56 -36.21
CA LYS A 5 36.46 1.27 -35.55
C LYS A 5 36.46 1.40 -34.03
N LEU A 6 37.34 2.23 -33.47
CA LEU A 6 37.40 2.53 -32.03
C LEU A 6 36.14 3.24 -31.51
N ILE A 7 35.59 4.18 -32.30
CA ILE A 7 34.35 4.89 -31.95
C ILE A 7 33.16 3.93 -31.89
N ILE A 8 33.08 2.97 -32.82
CA ILE A 8 32.00 1.97 -32.85
C ILE A 8 32.09 1.04 -31.63
N ILE A 9 33.30 0.59 -31.27
CA ILE A 9 33.49 -0.27 -30.09
C ILE A 9 33.13 0.48 -28.80
N ALA A 10 33.55 1.74 -28.66
CA ALA A 10 33.19 2.57 -27.52
C ALA A 10 31.67 2.79 -27.43
N ALA A 11 31.00 3.04 -28.56
CA ALA A 11 29.55 3.21 -28.62
C ALA A 11 28.80 1.94 -28.19
N VAL A 12 29.26 0.76 -28.64
CA VAL A 12 28.68 -0.53 -28.23
C VAL A 12 28.87 -0.78 -26.73
N PHE A 13 30.03 -0.41 -26.17
CA PHE A 13 30.30 -0.55 -24.74
C PHE A 13 29.42 0.38 -23.89
N ILE A 14 29.23 1.62 -24.34
CA ILE A 14 28.34 2.59 -23.68
C ILE A 14 26.89 2.11 -23.75
N LEU A 15 26.41 1.66 -24.92
CA LEU A 15 25.05 1.13 -25.06
C LEU A 15 24.84 -0.11 -24.19
N GLY A 16 25.80 -1.04 -24.18
CA GLY A 16 25.75 -2.23 -23.33
C GLY A 16 25.74 -1.88 -21.84
N GLY A 17 26.53 -0.89 -21.42
CA GLY A 17 26.54 -0.38 -20.05
C GLY A 17 25.21 0.25 -19.64
N VAL A 18 24.61 1.07 -20.52
CA VAL A 18 23.30 1.67 -20.27
C VAL A 18 22.20 0.60 -20.15
N VAL A 19 22.15 -0.35 -21.09
CA VAL A 19 21.18 -1.46 -21.04
C VAL A 19 21.39 -2.32 -19.80
N GLY A 20 22.64 -2.58 -19.40
CA GLY A 20 22.97 -3.31 -18.18
C GLY A 20 22.47 -2.61 -16.93
N LEU A 21 22.66 -1.29 -16.81
CA LEU A 21 22.17 -0.48 -15.69
C LEU A 21 20.64 -0.45 -15.63
N PHE A 22 19.96 -0.35 -16.77
CA PHE A 22 18.50 -0.42 -16.81
C PHE A 22 17.99 -1.81 -16.42
N GLY A 23 18.64 -2.88 -16.90
CA GLY A 23 18.30 -4.26 -16.56
C GLY A 23 18.50 -4.57 -15.07
N SER A 24 19.64 -4.16 -14.48
CA SER A 24 19.90 -4.34 -13.06
C SER A 24 18.96 -3.51 -12.19
N SER A 25 18.65 -2.28 -12.59
CA SER A 25 17.66 -1.44 -11.89
C SER A 25 16.26 -2.05 -11.94
N TYR A 26 15.86 -2.62 -13.08
CA TYR A 26 14.59 -3.32 -13.23
C TYR A 26 14.52 -4.58 -12.35
N LEU A 27 15.58 -5.39 -12.33
CA LEU A 27 15.64 -6.60 -11.49
C LEU A 27 15.64 -6.25 -10.00
N TYR A 28 16.40 -5.24 -9.60
CA TYR A 28 16.42 -4.71 -8.24
C TYR A 28 15.04 -4.21 -7.83
N TYR A 29 14.37 -3.45 -8.71
CA TYR A 29 13.01 -3.01 -8.49
C TYR A 29 12.03 -4.16 -8.37
N LYS A 30 12.12 -5.12 -9.27
CA LYS A 30 11.22 -6.27 -9.30
C LYS A 30 11.41 -7.21 -8.10
N HIS A 31 12.61 -7.36 -7.55
CA HIS A 31 12.84 -8.32 -6.46
C HIS A 31 12.78 -7.66 -5.08
N VAL A 32 13.39 -6.49 -4.91
CA VAL A 32 13.50 -5.85 -3.59
C VAL A 32 12.26 -5.01 -3.30
N PHE A 33 11.88 -4.11 -4.21
CA PHE A 33 10.75 -3.22 -3.96
C PHE A 33 9.40 -3.94 -4.02
N SER A 34 9.21 -4.95 -4.88
CA SER A 34 7.94 -5.70 -4.92
C SER A 34 7.70 -6.53 -3.65
N GLN A 35 8.75 -7.13 -3.08
CA GLN A 35 8.66 -7.89 -1.83
C GLN A 35 8.36 -6.98 -0.65
N LEU A 36 9.05 -5.84 -0.56
CA LEU A 36 8.76 -4.81 0.45
C LEU A 36 7.31 -4.34 0.35
N THR A 37 6.82 -4.12 -0.87
CA THR A 37 5.44 -3.68 -1.11
C THR A 37 4.40 -4.70 -0.63
N MET A 38 4.64 -6.00 -0.89
CA MET A 38 3.76 -7.07 -0.41
C MET A 38 3.80 -7.18 1.11
N GLN A 39 4.98 -7.06 1.71
CA GLN A 39 5.15 -7.10 3.17
C GLN A 39 4.47 -5.92 3.86
N ASP A 40 4.54 -4.72 3.28
CA ASP A 40 3.83 -3.54 3.75
C ASP A 40 2.31 -3.73 3.66
N ALA A 41 1.82 -4.34 2.58
CA ALA A 41 0.40 -4.67 2.42
C ALA A 41 -0.08 -5.70 3.44
N GLU A 42 0.70 -6.74 3.72
CA GLU A 42 0.38 -7.73 4.75
C GLU A 42 0.38 -7.09 6.14
N THR A 43 1.37 -6.24 6.44
CA THR A 43 1.47 -5.51 7.70
C THR A 43 0.25 -4.60 7.90
N LEU A 44 -0.12 -3.85 6.86
CA LEU A 44 -1.32 -3.02 6.85
C LEU A 44 -2.58 -3.85 7.12
N HIS A 45 -2.75 -4.97 6.41
CA HIS A 45 -3.87 -5.89 6.60
C HIS A 45 -3.98 -6.37 8.06
N TRP A 46 -2.87 -6.86 8.63
CA TRP A 46 -2.85 -7.35 10.01
C TRP A 46 -3.19 -6.26 11.03
N ARG A 47 -2.68 -5.05 10.85
CA ARG A 47 -3.01 -3.92 11.72
C ARG A 47 -4.47 -3.53 11.61
N LEU A 48 -5.04 -3.52 10.41
CA LEU A 48 -6.47 -3.26 10.22
C LEU A 48 -7.33 -4.32 10.90
N VAL A 49 -6.96 -5.59 10.81
CA VAL A 49 -7.64 -6.68 11.53
C VAL A 49 -7.54 -6.47 13.04
N LEU A 50 -6.36 -6.12 13.56
CA LEU A 50 -6.14 -5.90 14.99
C LEU A 50 -6.91 -4.69 15.50
N ALA A 51 -6.78 -3.53 14.84
CA ALA A 51 -7.50 -2.31 15.18
C ALA A 51 -9.02 -2.54 15.13
N SER A 52 -9.50 -3.28 14.12
CA SER A 52 -10.92 -3.64 14.01
C SER A 52 -11.39 -4.52 15.16
N LYS A 53 -10.57 -5.48 15.63
CA LYS A 53 -10.90 -6.31 16.81
C LYS A 53 -10.92 -5.46 18.08
N MET A 54 -9.95 -4.56 18.25
CA MET A 54 -9.89 -3.69 19.42
C MET A 54 -11.07 -2.72 19.48
N ARG A 55 -11.47 -2.11 18.36
CA ARG A 55 -12.69 -1.26 18.33
C ARG A 55 -13.98 -1.99 18.71
N LEU A 56 -14.01 -3.32 18.67
CA LEU A 56 -15.16 -4.12 19.13
C LEU A 56 -15.18 -4.35 20.65
N GLY A 57 -14.08 -4.14 21.38
CA GLY A 57 -13.99 -4.54 22.80
C GLY A 57 -13.04 -3.74 23.71
N GLU A 58 -12.28 -2.79 23.20
CA GLU A 58 -11.24 -2.04 23.93
C GLU A 58 -11.51 -0.52 23.96
N SER A 59 -10.83 0.19 24.87
CA SER A 59 -10.93 1.65 25.01
C SER A 59 -10.26 2.42 23.87
N ASP A 60 -10.80 3.60 23.53
CA ASP A 60 -10.36 4.43 22.39
C ASP A 60 -8.88 4.82 22.42
N ASN A 61 -8.28 4.93 23.60
CA ASN A 61 -6.86 5.30 23.77
C ASN A 61 -5.88 4.20 23.33
N ALA A 62 -6.26 2.93 23.46
CA ALA A 62 -5.40 1.81 23.03
C ALA A 62 -5.35 1.69 21.50
N VAL A 63 -6.39 2.17 20.82
CA VAL A 63 -6.53 2.04 19.37
C VAL A 63 -5.81 3.15 18.60
N SER A 64 -5.65 4.34 19.20
CA SER A 64 -5.04 5.49 18.52
C SER A 64 -3.60 5.23 18.06
N PHE A 65 -2.77 4.60 18.89
CA PHE A 65 -1.39 4.25 18.53
C PHE A 65 -1.32 3.26 17.36
N LEU A 66 -2.25 2.30 17.29
CA LEU A 66 -2.34 1.36 16.17
C LEU A 66 -2.82 2.04 14.90
N GLU A 67 -3.72 3.02 15.01
CA GLU A 67 -4.22 3.81 13.89
C GLU A 67 -3.14 4.72 13.31
N GLU A 68 -2.20 5.26 14.09
CA GLU A 68 -1.06 6.00 13.53
C GLU A 68 -0.16 5.11 12.66
N GLY A 69 0.04 3.85 13.07
CA GLY A 69 0.73 2.85 12.25
C GLY A 69 0.06 2.69 10.89
N ILE A 70 -1.25 2.39 10.89
CA ILE A 70 -2.06 2.17 9.68
C ILE A 70 -1.87 3.30 8.64
N ASP A 71 -1.84 4.56 9.09
CA ASP A 71 -1.64 5.70 8.19
C ASP A 71 -0.25 5.69 7.53
N SER A 72 0.78 5.33 8.29
CA SER A 72 2.15 5.24 7.78
C SER A 72 2.31 4.16 6.72
N GLU A 73 1.81 2.94 6.98
CA GLU A 73 1.93 1.83 6.03
C GLU A 73 1.07 2.06 4.77
N LEU A 74 -0.12 2.65 4.93
CA LEU A 74 -0.95 3.06 3.80
C LEU A 74 -0.25 4.06 2.89
N LEU A 75 0.45 5.05 3.46
CA LEU A 75 1.18 6.04 2.67
C LEU A 75 2.41 5.44 1.97
N GLY A 76 3.04 4.42 2.57
CA GLY A 76 4.07 3.62 1.90
C GLY A 76 3.55 2.95 0.63
N LEU A 77 2.31 2.46 0.65
CA LEU A 77 1.67 1.78 -0.47
C LEU A 77 1.07 2.73 -1.53
N LYS A 78 0.85 4.01 -1.22
CA LYS A 78 0.20 5.01 -2.11
C LYS A 78 0.88 5.17 -3.48
N ASN A 79 2.19 5.02 -3.53
CA ASN A 79 2.97 5.31 -4.75
C ASN A 79 2.94 4.17 -5.78
N SER A 80 2.31 3.05 -5.45
CA SER A 80 2.29 1.85 -6.28
C SER A 80 0.93 1.67 -6.94
N LYS A 81 0.90 1.65 -8.28
CA LYS A 81 -0.32 1.36 -9.04
C LYS A 81 -0.55 -0.15 -9.05
N PHE A 82 -1.42 -0.63 -8.17
CA PHE A 82 -1.76 -2.05 -8.09
C PHE A 82 -2.91 -2.42 -9.02
N PRO A 83 -2.85 -3.60 -9.67
CA PRO A 83 -4.02 -4.21 -10.29
C PRO A 83 -5.17 -4.37 -9.28
N LYS A 84 -6.42 -4.23 -9.72
CA LYS A 84 -7.60 -4.31 -8.82
C LYS A 84 -7.80 -5.68 -8.15
N ASN A 85 -7.20 -6.73 -8.70
CA ASN A 85 -7.24 -8.09 -8.17
C ASN A 85 -5.99 -8.44 -7.33
N ASP A 86 -5.10 -7.48 -7.09
CA ASP A 86 -3.89 -7.65 -6.30
C ASP A 86 -4.21 -7.54 -4.80
N PHE A 87 -3.49 -8.31 -3.98
CA PHE A 87 -3.63 -8.26 -2.54
C PHE A 87 -3.30 -6.88 -1.96
N CYS A 88 -2.32 -6.17 -2.53
CA CYS A 88 -1.98 -4.82 -2.11
C CYS A 88 -3.14 -3.85 -2.34
N TYR A 89 -3.86 -4.01 -3.46
CA TYR A 89 -5.07 -3.23 -3.72
C TYR A 89 -6.18 -3.56 -2.72
N TYR A 90 -6.35 -4.85 -2.39
CA TYR A 90 -7.32 -5.29 -1.39
C TYR A 90 -7.04 -4.69 0.00
N ALA A 91 -5.79 -4.67 0.45
CA ALA A 91 -5.39 -4.05 1.72
C ALA A 91 -5.72 -2.54 1.74
N LEU A 92 -5.54 -1.83 0.61
CA LEU A 92 -5.95 -0.43 0.48
C LEU A 92 -7.48 -0.26 0.51
N MET A 93 -8.25 -1.17 -0.07
CA MET A 93 -9.73 -1.15 0.03
C MET A 93 -10.21 -1.36 1.46
N GLU A 94 -9.57 -2.25 2.22
CA GLU A 94 -9.84 -2.42 3.65
C GLU A 94 -9.51 -1.16 4.43
N ALA A 95 -8.35 -0.55 4.16
CA ALA A 95 -7.93 0.68 4.82
C ALA A 95 -8.88 1.84 4.51
N LYS A 96 -9.32 1.97 3.25
CA LYS A 96 -10.39 2.90 2.85
C LYS A 96 -11.63 2.65 3.69
N THR A 97 -12.08 1.40 3.75
CA THR A 97 -13.30 1.02 4.46
C THR A 97 -13.21 1.37 5.95
N TYR A 98 -12.11 1.01 6.61
CA TYR A 98 -11.83 1.34 8.00
C TYR A 98 -11.83 2.86 8.23
N ARG A 99 -11.10 3.63 7.41
CA ARG A 99 -11.00 5.09 7.56
C ARG A 99 -12.28 5.86 7.30
N ASN A 100 -13.24 5.26 6.57
CA ASN A 100 -14.57 5.87 6.48
C ASN A 100 -15.39 5.69 7.76
N LEU A 101 -15.13 4.64 8.55
CA LEU A 101 -15.77 4.44 9.85
C LEU A 101 -15.07 5.27 10.93
N TYR A 102 -13.73 5.29 10.89
CA TYR A 102 -12.86 5.96 11.85
C TYR A 102 -11.88 6.87 11.11
N PRO A 103 -12.31 8.11 10.76
CA PRO A 103 -11.45 9.07 10.09
C PRO A 103 -10.15 9.29 10.84
N SER A 104 -9.05 9.46 10.09
CA SER A 104 -7.76 9.73 10.73
C SER A 104 -7.77 11.11 11.38
N ASN A 105 -7.33 11.17 12.64
CA ASN A 105 -7.07 12.40 13.38
C ASN A 105 -5.57 12.74 13.43
N SER A 106 -4.73 12.00 12.70
CA SER A 106 -3.28 12.22 12.69
C SER A 106 -2.93 13.48 11.89
N ARG A 107 -1.71 13.99 12.08
CA ARG A 107 -1.15 15.09 11.26
C ARG A 107 -1.09 14.76 9.76
N MET A 108 -1.22 13.50 9.40
CA MET A 108 -1.14 12.98 8.03
C MET A 108 -2.52 12.76 7.39
N SER A 109 -3.61 13.11 8.09
CA SER A 109 -4.99 12.83 7.67
C SER A 109 -5.33 13.33 6.25
N SER A 110 -4.81 14.50 5.85
CA SER A 110 -4.97 15.00 4.47
C SER A 110 -4.32 14.08 3.44
N GLN A 111 -3.07 13.68 3.68
CA GLN A 111 -2.32 12.79 2.78
C GLN A 111 -2.97 11.41 2.66
N VAL A 112 -3.51 10.89 3.76
CA VAL A 112 -4.25 9.62 3.83
C VAL A 112 -5.55 9.73 3.05
N THR A 113 -6.28 10.83 3.20
CA THR A 113 -7.51 11.09 2.44
C THR A 113 -7.22 11.14 0.95
N ASP A 114 -6.17 11.86 0.56
CA ASP A 114 -5.71 11.95 -0.83
C ASP A 114 -5.24 10.59 -1.37
N ALA A 115 -4.55 9.79 -0.56
CA ALA A 115 -4.08 8.45 -0.95
C ALA A 115 -5.22 7.50 -1.25
N LEU A 116 -6.34 7.68 -0.56
CA LEU A 116 -7.49 6.82 -0.62
C LEU A 116 -8.56 7.34 -1.57
N VAL A 117 -8.39 8.49 -2.21
CA VAL A 117 -9.47 9.15 -2.97
C VAL A 117 -10.03 8.26 -4.09
N ASP A 118 -9.13 7.61 -4.85
CA ASP A 118 -9.46 6.75 -5.99
C ASP A 118 -9.65 5.27 -5.62
N ILE A 119 -9.48 4.93 -4.34
CA ILE A 119 -9.62 3.57 -3.84
C ILE A 119 -11.07 3.29 -3.49
N GLN A 120 -11.61 2.22 -4.07
CA GLN A 120 -12.98 1.78 -3.80
C GLN A 120 -13.11 1.25 -2.37
N LYS A 121 -14.28 1.45 -1.77
CA LYS A 121 -14.64 0.81 -0.49
C LYS A 121 -15.01 -0.65 -0.73
N LEU A 122 -14.96 -1.47 0.30
CA LEU A 122 -15.54 -2.81 0.23
C LEU A 122 -17.08 -2.71 0.27
N GLU A 123 -17.74 -3.04 -0.83
CA GLU A 123 -19.20 -2.89 -1.00
C GLU A 123 -19.99 -4.16 -0.65
N THR A 124 -19.42 -5.35 -0.88
CA THR A 124 -20.12 -6.63 -0.67
C THR A 124 -19.25 -7.59 0.14
N PHE A 125 -19.86 -8.18 1.16
CA PHE A 125 -19.18 -8.94 2.21
C PHE A 125 -18.51 -10.21 1.66
N ARG A 126 -17.19 -10.11 1.42
CA ARG A 126 -16.20 -11.20 1.57
C ARG A 126 -15.37 -11.06 2.86
N CYS A 127 -15.79 -10.21 3.79
CA CYS A 127 -15.15 -10.08 5.10
C CYS A 127 -16.04 -10.75 6.15
N GLU A 128 -15.74 -11.99 6.53
CA GLU A 128 -16.26 -12.60 7.77
C GLU A 128 -15.40 -12.21 8.99
N GLY A 129 -14.76 -11.04 8.94
CA GLY A 129 -13.77 -10.57 9.92
C GLY A 129 -14.29 -9.54 10.93
N ALA A 130 -13.38 -8.91 11.67
CA ALA A 130 -13.74 -7.87 12.64
C ALA A 130 -14.21 -6.57 11.96
N LEU A 131 -13.58 -6.18 10.84
CA LEU A 131 -13.95 -4.97 10.09
C LEU A 131 -15.39 -5.01 9.59
N SER A 132 -15.86 -6.17 9.13
CA SER A 132 -17.24 -6.31 8.66
C SER A 132 -18.27 -6.19 9.78
N ARG A 133 -17.96 -6.71 10.97
CA ARG A 133 -18.81 -6.54 12.16
C ARG A 133 -18.91 -5.06 12.53
N LEU A 134 -17.81 -4.30 12.45
CA LEU A 134 -17.81 -2.86 12.67
C LEU A 134 -18.63 -2.10 11.62
N VAL A 135 -18.53 -2.46 10.34
CA VAL A 135 -19.36 -1.86 9.28
C VAL A 135 -20.84 -2.09 9.59
N LYS A 136 -21.23 -3.34 9.90
CA LYS A 136 -22.62 -3.68 10.24
C LYS A 136 -23.09 -2.91 11.47
N GLN A 137 -22.30 -2.86 12.54
CA GLN A 137 -22.64 -2.15 13.77
C GLN A 137 -22.83 -0.64 13.53
N ASN A 138 -22.02 -0.02 12.67
CA ASN A 138 -22.16 1.39 12.31
C ASN A 138 -23.36 1.65 11.37
N GLN A 139 -23.74 0.70 10.52
CA GLN A 139 -24.93 0.81 9.68
C GLN A 139 -26.22 0.71 10.51
N THR A 140 -26.27 -0.15 11.53
CA THR A 140 -27.43 -0.29 12.42
C THR A 140 -27.64 0.88 13.38
N LYS A 141 -26.63 1.75 13.56
CA LYS A 141 -26.70 2.94 14.42
C LYS A 141 -27.20 4.20 13.71
N LYS A 142 -27.35 4.15 12.38
CA LYS A 142 -27.92 5.23 11.57
C LYS A 142 -29.42 5.01 11.37
#